data_AF-A0A445NKR8-F1
#
_entry.id   AF-A0A445NKR8-F1
#
_cell.length_a   1.000
_cell.length_b   1.000
_cell.length_c   1.000
_cell.angle_alpha   90.00
_cell.angle_beta   90.00
_cell.angle_gamma   90.00
#
_symmetry.space_group_name_H-M   'P 1'
#
loop_
_entity.id
_entity.type
_entity.pdbx_description
1 polymer ?
#
loop_
_entity_poly.entity_id
_entity_poly.type
_entity_poly.pdbx_seq_one_letter_code
_entity_poly.pdbx_strand_id
1 'polypeptide(L)'
;LGFLFFLSCTSLGVYGVLMCGWSSNSNYSLLGSLRSMAQTISYEVSMSMILLCIFLFVYDFNFLSFYYFQYYIWFIFFSFPLFFVDYRLYWLSLMYDTGWSWIIFQYKIYLCLDN
;
A
#
# COMPACT_ATOMS: atom_id res chain seq x y z
N LEU A 1 20.10 9.45 -3.89
CA LEU A 1 18.97 9.75 -4.83
C LEU A 1 18.08 8.55 -5.13
N GLY A 2 18.60 7.32 -5.08
CA GLY A 2 17.81 6.13 -5.45
C GLY A 2 16.55 5.89 -4.61
N PHE A 3 16.54 6.28 -3.34
CA PHE A 3 15.37 6.11 -2.46
C PHE A 3 14.15 6.93 -2.91
N LEU A 4 14.33 8.22 -3.19
CA LEU A 4 13.24 9.11 -3.61
C LEU A 4 12.66 8.66 -4.96
N PHE A 5 13.51 8.15 -5.85
CA PHE A 5 13.07 7.57 -7.11
C PHE A 5 12.20 6.33 -6.90
N PHE A 6 12.61 5.43 -5.99
CA PHE A 6 11.82 4.25 -5.64
C PHE A 6 10.43 4.63 -5.12
N LEU A 7 10.34 5.61 -4.21
CA LEU A 7 9.07 6.09 -3.67
C LEU A 7 8.15 6.72 -4.74
N SER A 8 8.75 7.39 -5.73
CA SER A 8 7.99 7.99 -6.83
C SER A 8 7.41 6.90 -7.75
N CYS A 9 8.19 5.84 -8.04
CA CYS A 9 7.74 4.74 -8.90
C CYS A 9 6.57 3.94 -8.31
N THR A 10 6.53 3.73 -6.99
CA THR A 10 5.41 3.01 -6.36
C THR A 10 4.10 3.79 -6.49
N SER A 11 4.15 5.13 -6.38
CA SER A 11 2.95 5.97 -6.39
C SER A 11 2.24 6.00 -7.74
N LEU A 12 2.98 5.71 -8.82
CA LEU A 12 2.44 5.66 -10.17
C LEU A 12 1.56 4.42 -10.40
N GLY A 13 1.76 3.33 -9.64
CA GLY A 13 1.04 2.07 -9.80
C GLY A 13 -0.47 2.19 -9.53
N VAL A 14 -0.87 3.09 -8.64
CA VAL A 14 -2.27 3.28 -8.24
C VAL A 14 -3.12 3.85 -9.38
N TYR A 15 -2.54 4.68 -10.23
CA TYR A 15 -3.25 5.27 -11.36
C TYR A 15 -3.70 4.23 -12.39
N GLY A 16 -3.03 3.08 -12.47
CA GLY A 16 -3.44 1.96 -13.34
C GLY A 16 -4.79 1.36 -12.92
N VAL A 17 -5.04 1.25 -11.60
CA VAL A 17 -6.30 0.69 -11.06
C VAL A 17 -7.49 1.57 -11.44
N LEU A 18 -7.32 2.88 -11.41
CA LEU A 18 -8.35 3.85 -11.82
C LEU A 18 -8.66 3.76 -13.31
N MET A 19 -7.63 3.65 -14.16
CA MET A 19 -7.82 3.57 -15.61
C MET A 19 -8.61 2.33 -16.01
N CYS A 20 -8.35 1.18 -15.37
CA CYS A 20 -9.14 -0.03 -15.58
C CYS A 20 -10.61 0.15 -15.17
N GLY A 21 -10.86 0.77 -14.02
CA GLY A 21 -12.22 1.04 -13.51
C GLY A 21 -13.00 2.07 -14.32
N TRP A 22 -12.31 2.99 -14.99
CA TRP A 22 -12.94 3.96 -15.89
C TRP A 22 -13.32 3.33 -17.24
N SER A 23 -12.55 2.35 -17.74
CA SER A 23 -12.82 1.70 -19.03
C SER A 23 -14.10 0.86 -19.06
N SER A 24 -14.57 0.37 -17.90
CA SER A 24 -15.72 -0.54 -17.79
C SER A 24 -17.09 0.16 -17.89
N ASN A 25 -17.10 1.50 -18.04
CA ASN A 25 -18.27 2.34 -18.35
C ASN A 25 -19.52 2.11 -17.46
N SER A 26 -19.35 1.53 -16.27
CA SER A 26 -20.43 1.29 -15.31
C SER A 26 -20.14 2.00 -14.00
N ASN A 27 -21.11 2.77 -13.50
CA ASN A 27 -20.96 3.57 -12.28
C ASN A 27 -20.56 2.72 -11.06
N TYR A 28 -20.98 1.44 -11.02
CA TYR A 28 -20.63 0.54 -9.92
C TYR A 28 -19.18 0.05 -9.97
N SER A 29 -18.65 -0.23 -11.17
CA SER A 29 -17.25 -0.59 -11.34
C SER A 29 -16.31 0.57 -11.02
N LEU A 30 -16.71 1.79 -11.41
CA LEU A 30 -15.98 3.02 -11.07
C LEU A 30 -15.91 3.23 -9.54
N LEU A 31 -17.04 3.13 -8.83
CA LEU A 31 -17.08 3.24 -7.37
C LEU A 31 -16.23 2.16 -6.67
N GLY A 32 -16.23 0.93 -7.20
CA GLY A 32 -15.36 -0.14 -6.73
C GLY A 32 -13.87 0.19 -6.88
N SER A 33 -13.48 0.72 -8.05
CA SER A 33 -12.11 1.15 -8.33
C SER A 33 -11.64 2.35 -7.50
N LEU A 34 -12.54 3.29 -7.19
CA LEU A 34 -12.26 4.42 -6.30
C LEU A 34 -12.05 3.95 -4.86
N ARG A 35 -12.82 2.97 -4.39
CA ARG A 35 -12.67 2.42 -3.03
C ARG A 35 -11.36 1.67 -2.86
N SER A 36 -10.98 0.84 -3.84
CA SER A 36 -9.68 0.18 -3.83
C SER A 36 -8.54 1.18 -3.96
N MET A 37 -8.65 2.21 -4.81
CA MET A 37 -7.66 3.27 -4.95
C MET A 37 -7.43 4.04 -3.63
N ALA A 38 -8.50 4.49 -2.96
CA ALA A 38 -8.39 5.20 -1.68
C ALA A 38 -7.66 4.37 -0.62
N GLN A 39 -7.93 3.06 -0.59
CA GLN A 39 -7.22 2.14 0.28
C GLN A 39 -5.76 1.96 -0.14
N THR A 40 -5.48 1.91 -1.45
CA THR A 40 -4.11 1.77 -1.95
C THR A 40 -3.20 2.93 -1.61
N ILE A 41 -3.70 4.16 -1.71
CA ILE A 41 -2.98 5.35 -1.23
C ILE A 41 -2.74 5.29 0.28
N SER A 42 -3.74 4.85 1.05
CA SER A 42 -3.65 4.87 2.51
C SER A 42 -2.50 3.98 3.04
N TYR A 43 -2.32 2.79 2.46
CA TYR A 43 -1.21 1.90 2.84
C TYR A 43 0.14 2.35 2.23
N GLU A 44 0.14 3.01 1.07
CA GLU A 44 1.38 3.48 0.47
C GLU A 44 1.99 4.62 1.29
N VAL A 45 1.16 5.55 1.76
CA VAL A 45 1.59 6.65 2.63
C VAL A 45 2.15 6.13 3.95
N SER A 46 1.50 5.13 4.59
CA SER A 46 2.01 4.57 5.85
C SER A 46 3.37 3.88 5.67
N MET A 47 3.52 3.07 4.62
CA MET A 47 4.79 2.42 4.28
C MET A 47 5.90 3.44 3.98
N SER A 48 5.57 4.51 3.26
CA SER A 48 6.52 5.57 2.94
C SER A 48 7.08 6.26 4.19
N MET A 49 6.24 6.53 5.18
CA MET A 49 6.64 7.18 6.44
C MET A 49 7.59 6.32 7.25
N ILE A 50 7.37 5.00 7.29
CA ILE A 50 8.23 4.09 8.04
C ILE A 50 9.57 3.89 7.35
N LEU A 51 9.58 3.81 6.02
CA LEU A 51 10.81 3.85 5.23
C LEU A 51 11.59 5.13 5.54
N LEU A 52 10.92 6.30 5.57
CA LEU A 52 11.53 7.59 5.87
C LEU A 52 12.15 7.63 7.26
N CYS A 53 11.48 7.08 8.29
CA CYS A 53 12.02 6.94 9.64
C CYS A 53 13.34 6.15 9.67
N ILE A 54 13.47 5.09 8.87
CA ILE A 54 14.72 4.30 8.79
C ILE A 54 15.84 5.10 8.12
N PHE A 55 15.52 5.86 7.08
CA PHE A 55 16.49 6.73 6.41
C PHE A 55 16.94 7.92 7.26
N LEU A 56 16.07 8.42 8.15
CA LEU A 56 16.47 9.44 9.15
C LEU A 56 17.56 8.93 10.10
N PHE A 57 17.64 7.63 10.39
CA PHE A 57 18.73 7.06 11.20
C PHE A 57 20.07 7.00 10.46
N VAL A 58 20.05 6.86 9.14
CA VAL A 58 21.24 6.77 8.29
C VAL A 58 21.75 8.16 7.85
N TYR A 59 20.90 9.18 7.91
CA TYR A 59 21.16 10.56 7.45
C TYR A 59 21.52 10.70 5.96
N ASP A 60 21.46 9.62 5.18
CA ASP A 60 21.78 9.58 3.75
C ASP A 60 20.69 8.87 2.94
N PHE A 61 20.33 9.41 1.77
CA PHE A 61 19.33 8.81 0.85
C PHE A 61 19.95 7.88 -0.22
N ASN A 62 21.12 7.31 0.06
CA ASN A 62 21.81 6.39 -0.84
C ASN A 62 21.73 4.96 -0.32
N PHE A 63 21.37 4.01 -1.20
CA PHE A 63 21.28 2.59 -0.85
C PHE A 63 22.63 1.99 -0.43
N LEU A 64 23.75 2.52 -0.96
CA LEU A 64 25.09 2.10 -0.57
C LEU A 64 25.39 2.45 0.90
N SER A 65 25.04 3.66 1.35
CA SER A 65 25.21 4.05 2.76
C SER A 65 24.38 3.14 3.67
N PHE A 66 23.14 2.81 3.28
CA PHE A 66 22.28 1.89 4.03
C PHE A 66 22.91 0.49 4.19
N TYR A 67 23.55 -0.04 3.14
CA TYR A 67 24.26 -1.32 3.20
C TYR A 67 25.42 -1.30 4.20
N TYR A 68 26.22 -0.22 4.22
CA TYR A 68 27.32 -0.09 5.19
C TYR A 68 26.83 0.00 6.64
N PHE A 69 25.71 0.69 6.90
CA PHE A 69 25.14 0.77 8.25
C PHE A 69 24.60 -0.56 8.79
N GLN A 70 24.10 -1.44 7.91
CA GLN A 70 23.62 -2.76 8.30
C GLN A 70 24.71 -3.68 8.87
N TYR A 71 25.99 -3.45 8.53
CA TYR A 71 27.10 -4.22 9.08
C TYR A 71 27.34 -3.97 10.58
N TYR A 72 27.07 -2.75 11.06
CA TYR A 72 27.34 -2.39 12.44
C TYR A 72 26.20 -2.83 13.36
N ILE A 73 24.97 -2.48 13.01
CA ILE A 73 23.77 -2.81 13.79
C ILE A 73 22.70 -3.27 12.82
N TRP A 74 22.10 -4.42 13.11
CA TRP A 74 20.93 -4.87 12.38
C TRP A 74 19.74 -3.96 12.69
N PHE A 75 19.27 -3.23 11.67
CA PHE A 75 18.09 -2.37 11.76
C PHE A 75 16.84 -3.10 12.29
N ILE A 76 16.76 -4.43 12.09
CA ILE A 76 15.68 -5.28 12.59
C ILE A 76 15.46 -5.17 14.09
N PHE A 77 16.52 -4.99 14.89
CA PHE A 77 16.38 -4.88 16.34
C PHE A 77 15.86 -3.49 16.75
N PHE A 78 16.23 -2.46 16.00
CA PHE A 78 15.85 -1.08 16.28
C PHE A 78 14.43 -0.76 15.82
N SER A 79 13.99 -1.31 14.68
CA SER A 79 12.69 -1.00 14.08
C SER A 79 11.57 -1.99 14.43
N PHE A 80 11.80 -2.90 15.37
CA PHE A 80 10.79 -3.88 15.82
C PHE A 80 9.41 -3.26 16.18
N PRO A 81 9.33 -2.14 16.95
CA PRO A 81 8.04 -1.52 17.26
C PRO A 81 7.36 -0.88 16.04
N LEU A 82 8.12 -0.41 15.06
CA LEU A 82 7.59 0.22 13.84
C LEU A 82 6.95 -0.83 12.93
N PHE A 83 7.61 -1.97 12.75
CA PHE A 83 7.02 -3.13 12.07
C PHE A 83 5.72 -3.58 12.75
N PHE A 84 5.64 -3.44 14.08
CA PHE A 84 4.48 -3.90 14.85
C PHE A 84 3.21 -3.07 14.59
N VAL A 85 3.37 -1.80 14.21
CA VAL A 85 2.27 -0.88 13.89
C VAL A 85 1.77 -1.14 12.47
N ASP A 86 2.67 -1.32 11.51
CA ASP A 86 2.33 -1.51 10.11
C ASP A 86 1.62 -2.83 9.85
N TYR A 87 2.12 -3.94 10.40
CA TYR A 87 1.43 -5.22 10.19
C TYR A 87 0.00 -5.14 10.76
N ARG A 88 -0.20 -4.43 11.88
CA ARG A 88 -1.53 -4.30 12.49
C ARG A 88 -2.45 -3.52 11.58
N LEU A 89 -1.99 -2.41 11.00
CA LEU A 89 -2.77 -1.63 10.03
C LEU A 89 -3.07 -2.44 8.77
N TYR A 90 -2.10 -3.19 8.26
CA TYR A 90 -2.28 -4.06 7.09
C TYR A 90 -3.31 -5.16 7.37
N TRP A 91 -3.20 -5.84 8.51
CA TRP A 91 -4.10 -6.92 8.89
C TRP A 91 -5.53 -6.41 9.16
N LEU A 92 -5.66 -5.23 9.75
CA LEU A 92 -6.96 -4.58 10.01
C LEU A 92 -7.61 -4.11 8.71
N SER A 93 -6.83 -3.58 7.77
CA SER A 93 -7.32 -3.24 6.43
C SER A 93 -7.73 -4.48 5.63
N LEU A 94 -6.99 -5.59 5.78
CA LEU A 94 -7.29 -6.86 5.11
C LEU A 94 -8.54 -7.52 5.71
N MET A 95 -8.76 -7.41 7.02
CA MET A 95 -10.01 -7.81 7.67
C MET A 95 -11.21 -6.99 7.20
N TYR A 96 -11.03 -5.68 7.01
CA TYR A 96 -12.07 -4.79 6.52
C TYR A 96 -12.51 -5.16 5.09
N ASP A 97 -11.57 -5.59 4.25
CA ASP A 97 -11.86 -6.03 2.89
C ASP A 97 -12.37 -7.47 2.77
N THR A 98 -11.85 -8.39 3.59
CA THR A 98 -12.20 -9.82 3.49
C THR A 98 -13.47 -10.20 4.25
N GLY A 99 -13.80 -9.50 5.35
CA GLY A 99 -14.90 -9.88 6.24
C GLY A 99 -16.31 -9.47 5.77
N TRP A 100 -16.43 -8.40 4.97
CA TRP A 100 -17.73 -7.83 4.59
C TRP A 100 -17.87 -7.55 3.09
N SER A 101 -16.78 -7.21 2.41
CA SER A 101 -16.81 -6.85 0.99
C SER A 101 -17.00 -8.08 0.09
N TRP A 102 -16.38 -9.22 0.41
CA TRP A 102 -16.47 -10.45 -0.41
C TRP A 102 -17.88 -11.05 -0.49
N ILE A 103 -18.64 -11.05 0.62
CA ILE A 103 -20.02 -11.56 0.65
C ILE A 103 -20.93 -10.64 -0.18
N ILE A 104 -20.74 -9.33 -0.11
CA ILE A 104 -21.52 -8.34 -0.88
C ILE A 104 -21.09 -8.32 -2.36
N PHE A 105 -19.80 -8.55 -2.66
CA PHE A 105 -19.28 -8.57 -4.03
C PHE A 105 -19.70 -9.84 -4.79
N GLN A 106 -19.73 -11.00 -4.12
CA GLN A 106 -20.37 -12.22 -4.64
C GLN A 106 -21.87 -12.00 -4.89
N TYR A 107 -22.59 -11.42 -3.93
CA TYR A 107 -24.04 -11.16 -4.08
C TYR A 107 -24.36 -10.19 -5.22
N LYS A 108 -23.49 -9.20 -5.45
CA LYS A 108 -23.69 -8.16 -6.46
C LYS A 108 -23.22 -8.56 -7.85
N ILE A 109 -22.28 -9.51 -7.97
CA ILE A 109 -21.96 -10.19 -9.24
C ILE A 109 -23.08 -11.15 -9.63
N TYR A 110 -23.66 -11.91 -8.69
CA TYR A 110 -24.83 -12.75 -8.95
C TYR A 110 -26.03 -11.94 -9.48
N LEU A 111 -26.32 -10.79 -8.86
CA LEU A 111 -27.39 -9.89 -9.31
C LEU A 111 -27.13 -9.18 -10.65
N CYS A 112 -25.88 -9.13 -11.11
CA CYS A 112 -25.50 -8.54 -12.39
C CYS A 112 -25.41 -9.59 -13.51
N LEU A 113 -25.50 -10.89 -13.20
CA LEU A 113 -25.59 -12.00 -14.15
C LEU A 113 -27.04 -12.42 -14.43
N ASP A 114 -28.00 -11.99 -13.61
CA ASP A 114 -29.45 -12.23 -13.78
C ASP A 114 -30.20 -11.04 -14.42
N ASN A 115 -29.51 -10.03 -14.96
CA ASN A 115 -30.06 -8.95 -15.80
C ASN A 115 -29.18 -8.74 -17.03
#